data_AF-A0A5C7PKI0-F1
#
_entry.id   AF-A0A5C7PKI0-F1
#
_cell.length_a   1.000
_cell.length_b   1.000
_cell.length_c   1.000
_cell.angle_alpha   90.00
_cell.angle_beta   90.00
_cell.angle_gamma   90.00
#
_symmetry.space_group_name_H-M   'P 1'
#
loop_
_entity.id
_entity.type
_entity.pdbx_description
1 polymer ?
#
loop_
_entity_poly.entity_id
_entity_poly.type
_entity_poly.pdbx_seq_one_letter_code
_entity_poly.pdbx_strand_id
1 'polypeptide(L)'
;MTWTTTLEVVDCASTGTKLAGAKVELGLVEIGLTNAAGRIDAVLDDFNTLPIFKVSKADYVTDNFVLDKSIYAGTTRTVCLTNPTTIPDGQDPDVPGESGGKEFDSGGCFIVSAATGSAQSEEVAALRALRDRVAERSAIAASLIDAIYDEYRQFSPAVAERLDADKFARQSALMAAVRPLLAWYRLAGYLALDRDNERALKEVQQALRDACPRWLSPLSMAQRIAALRRREPVADNAPRTLRELAPHLHRAASLPLVNWAMLEPLERCWVIAAEQLDSVREVGRWLGDAPVERLCALPVGDAAAHGQAIASLLAFSAGDQERLVQRLQARAAQAITPAPLPRAQPGKSGCGCS
;
A
#
# COMPACT_ATOMS: atom_id res chain seq x y z
N MET A 1 -26.50 17.72 6.72
CA MET A 1 -26.44 19.20 6.76
C MET A 1 -25.20 19.63 6.00
N THR A 2 -25.30 20.66 5.16
CA THR A 2 -24.12 21.23 4.51
C THR A 2 -23.28 22.03 5.50
N TRP A 3 -21.98 22.03 5.30
CA TRP A 3 -21.03 22.87 6.04
C TRP A 3 -20.02 23.46 5.06
N THR A 4 -19.41 24.57 5.47
CA THR A 4 -18.46 25.30 4.61
C THR A 4 -17.12 25.38 5.29
N THR A 5 -16.05 25.29 4.51
CA THR A 5 -14.67 25.56 4.93
C THR A 5 -13.95 26.32 3.83
N THR A 6 -13.08 27.25 4.21
CA THR A 6 -12.26 27.98 3.25
C THR A 6 -10.93 27.27 3.11
N LEU A 7 -10.57 26.87 1.89
CA LEU A 7 -9.24 26.39 1.57
C LEU A 7 -8.37 27.57 1.16
N GLU A 8 -7.23 27.73 1.80
CA GLU A 8 -6.19 28.68 1.40
C GLU A 8 -4.98 27.91 0.89
N VAL A 9 -4.70 28.02 -0.41
CA VAL A 9 -3.60 27.31 -1.07
C VAL A 9 -2.39 28.23 -1.20
N VAL A 10 -1.25 27.79 -0.69
CA VAL A 10 -0.01 28.57 -0.60
C VAL A 10 1.19 27.78 -1.09
N ASP A 11 2.31 28.45 -1.34
CA ASP A 11 3.60 27.78 -1.57
C ASP A 11 4.17 27.27 -0.24
N CYS A 12 4.62 26.00 -0.18
CA CYS A 12 5.22 25.44 1.04
C CYS A 12 6.52 26.16 1.44
N ALA A 13 7.30 26.68 0.48
CA ALA A 13 8.52 27.44 0.77
C ALA A 13 8.23 28.87 1.25
N SER A 14 7.02 29.39 1.00
CA SER A 14 6.61 30.73 1.41
C SER A 14 5.09 30.80 1.54
N THR A 15 4.59 30.67 2.77
CA THR A 15 3.14 30.72 3.07
C THR A 15 2.50 32.09 2.77
N GLY A 16 3.31 33.12 2.53
CA GLY A 16 2.89 34.42 2.00
C GLY A 16 2.59 34.40 0.50
N THR A 17 3.12 33.43 -0.24
CA THR A 17 2.87 33.25 -1.68
C THR A 17 1.56 32.50 -1.87
N LYS A 18 0.50 33.23 -2.23
CA LYS A 18 -0.83 32.67 -2.44
C LYS A 18 -0.96 32.10 -3.85
N LEU A 19 -1.47 30.87 -3.96
CA LEU A 19 -1.55 30.15 -5.22
C LEU A 19 -2.94 30.29 -5.84
N ALA A 20 -3.10 31.30 -6.69
CA ALA A 20 -4.30 31.49 -7.50
C ALA A 20 -4.42 30.44 -8.63
N GLY A 21 -5.64 30.07 -9.01
CA GLY A 21 -5.90 29.09 -10.07
C GLY A 21 -5.52 27.64 -9.73
N ALA A 22 -5.27 27.34 -8.46
CA ALA A 22 -5.10 25.96 -8.00
C ALA A 22 -6.46 25.26 -8.05
N LYS A 23 -6.49 24.09 -8.70
CA LYS A 23 -7.66 23.25 -8.84
C LYS A 23 -7.89 22.45 -7.58
N VAL A 24 -9.10 22.53 -7.03
CA VAL A 24 -9.53 21.75 -5.87
C VAL A 24 -10.57 20.72 -6.31
N GLU A 25 -10.33 19.47 -5.97
CA GLU A 25 -11.18 18.32 -6.31
C GLU A 25 -11.56 17.55 -5.05
N LEU A 26 -12.79 17.05 -4.99
CA LEU A 26 -13.25 16.05 -4.03
C LEU A 26 -13.44 14.73 -4.76
N GLY A 27 -12.50 13.80 -4.61
CA GLY A 27 -12.50 12.56 -5.38
C GLY A 27 -12.36 12.80 -6.89
N LEU A 28 -13.46 12.68 -7.63
CA LEU A 28 -13.54 12.95 -9.09
C LEU A 28 -14.34 14.21 -9.42
N VAL A 29 -14.87 14.91 -8.41
CA VAL A 29 -15.69 16.10 -8.60
C VAL A 29 -14.80 17.33 -8.44
N GLU A 30 -14.74 18.17 -9.46
CA GLU A 30 -14.10 19.47 -9.37
C GLU A 30 -14.98 20.40 -8.53
N ILE A 31 -14.41 20.93 -7.44
CA ILE A 31 -15.06 21.93 -6.60
C ILE A 31 -14.88 23.31 -7.23
N GLY A 32 -13.69 23.57 -7.77
CA GLY A 32 -13.38 24.78 -8.52
C GLY A 32 -11.91 25.17 -8.44
N LEU A 33 -11.64 26.43 -8.77
CA LEU A 33 -10.30 27.02 -8.77
C LEU A 33 -10.17 28.06 -7.65
N THR A 34 -8.98 28.14 -7.03
CA THR A 34 -8.68 29.21 -6.09
C THR A 34 -8.68 30.58 -6.78
N ASN A 35 -9.17 31.60 -6.08
CA ASN A 35 -9.18 32.99 -6.54
C ASN A 35 -7.79 33.65 -6.46
N ALA A 36 -7.70 34.94 -6.79
CA ALA A 36 -6.45 35.71 -6.75
C ALA A 36 -5.75 35.73 -5.37
N ALA A 37 -6.49 35.52 -4.28
CA ALA A 37 -5.95 35.41 -2.93
C ALA A 37 -5.54 33.97 -2.57
N GLY A 38 -5.56 33.04 -3.52
CA GLY A 38 -5.28 31.62 -3.30
C GLY A 38 -6.38 30.91 -2.52
N ARG A 39 -7.61 31.43 -2.50
CA ARG A 39 -8.70 30.88 -1.67
C ARG A 39 -9.86 30.32 -2.47
N ILE A 40 -10.52 29.30 -1.93
CA ILE A 40 -11.81 28.81 -2.40
C ILE A 40 -12.65 28.37 -1.20
N ASP A 41 -13.94 28.71 -1.22
CA ASP A 41 -14.89 28.19 -0.24
C ASP A 41 -15.46 26.86 -0.74
N ALA A 42 -15.17 25.79 -0.01
CA ALA A 42 -15.72 24.47 -0.29
C ALA A 42 -17.01 24.30 0.52
N VAL A 43 -18.14 24.21 -0.17
CA VAL A 43 -19.43 23.83 0.43
C VAL A 43 -19.58 22.33 0.32
N LEU A 44 -19.77 21.68 1.47
CA LEU A 44 -19.62 20.24 1.64
C LEU A 44 -20.86 19.66 2.30
N ASP A 45 -21.29 18.50 1.82
CA ASP A 45 -22.30 17.71 2.49
C ASP A 45 -21.71 16.97 3.71
N ASP A 46 -22.59 16.44 4.54
CA ASP A 46 -22.19 15.50 5.58
C ASP A 46 -21.76 14.18 4.91
N PHE A 47 -20.47 13.87 5.03
CA PHE A 47 -19.94 12.60 4.57
C PHE A 47 -19.94 11.59 5.71
N ASN A 48 -20.30 10.34 5.40
CA ASN A 48 -20.18 9.23 6.35
C ASN A 48 -18.72 8.78 6.57
N THR A 49 -17.80 9.29 5.76
CA THR A 49 -16.35 9.04 5.81
C THR A 49 -15.60 10.35 5.58
N LEU A 50 -14.34 10.45 6.02
CA LEU A 50 -13.57 11.68 5.83
C LEU A 50 -13.32 11.94 4.32
N PRO A 51 -13.82 13.06 3.76
CA PRO A 51 -13.63 13.40 2.35
C PRO A 51 -12.15 13.68 2.04
N ILE A 52 -11.61 13.04 1.00
CA ILE A 52 -10.25 13.31 0.51
C ILE A 52 -10.31 14.38 -0.58
N PHE A 53 -9.74 15.53 -0.27
CA PHE A 53 -9.52 16.63 -1.20
C PHE A 53 -8.20 16.45 -1.90
N LYS A 54 -8.15 16.85 -3.17
CA LYS A 54 -6.94 16.93 -3.96
C LYS A 54 -6.80 18.37 -4.45
N VAL A 55 -5.61 18.92 -4.30
CA VAL A 55 -5.27 20.25 -4.80
C VAL A 55 -4.12 20.11 -5.77
N SER A 56 -4.31 20.63 -6.99
CA SER A 56 -3.32 20.58 -8.04
C SER A 56 -3.17 21.94 -8.70
N LYS A 57 -1.95 22.29 -9.08
CA LYS A 57 -1.64 23.51 -9.83
C LYS A 57 -0.50 23.20 -10.80
N ALA A 58 -0.54 23.81 -11.98
CA ALA A 58 0.59 23.72 -12.91
C ALA A 58 1.87 24.18 -12.21
N ASP A 59 2.98 23.50 -12.47
CA ASP A 59 4.30 23.79 -11.88
C ASP A 59 4.38 23.58 -10.36
N TYR A 60 3.42 22.85 -9.77
CA TYR A 60 3.44 22.46 -8.36
C TYR A 60 3.17 20.97 -8.21
N VAL A 61 3.77 20.37 -7.18
CA VAL A 61 3.46 19.04 -6.69
C VAL A 61 2.00 19.00 -6.25
N THR A 62 1.28 17.95 -6.67
CA THR A 62 -0.12 17.77 -6.32
C THR A 62 -0.23 17.19 -4.93
N ASP A 63 -1.09 17.75 -4.08
CA ASP A 63 -1.26 17.26 -2.73
C ASP A 63 -2.70 16.84 -2.44
N ASN A 64 -2.88 15.98 -1.44
CA ASN A 64 -4.19 15.58 -0.98
C ASN A 64 -4.27 15.60 0.54
N PHE A 65 -5.48 15.82 1.06
CA PHE A 65 -5.72 15.92 2.49
C PHE A 65 -7.15 15.56 2.83
N VAL A 66 -7.39 15.22 4.08
CA VAL A 66 -8.74 15.01 4.62
C VAL A 66 -9.22 16.25 5.38
N LEU A 67 -10.53 16.50 5.35
CA LEU A 67 -11.15 17.50 6.21
C LEU A 67 -12.16 16.85 7.15
N ASP A 68 -11.90 16.98 8.45
CA ASP A 68 -12.87 16.64 9.49
C ASP A 68 -13.79 17.84 9.76
N LYS A 69 -15.10 17.63 9.59
CA LYS A 69 -16.13 18.64 9.86
C LYS A 69 -16.03 19.23 11.27
N SER A 70 -15.75 18.40 12.27
CA SER A 70 -15.68 18.84 13.67
C SER A 70 -14.55 19.84 13.92
N ILE A 71 -13.54 19.84 13.05
CA ILE A 71 -12.35 20.69 13.13
C ILE A 71 -12.48 21.89 12.19
N TYR A 72 -12.99 21.66 10.97
CA TYR A 72 -12.87 22.62 9.87
C TYR A 72 -14.15 23.35 9.47
N ALA A 73 -15.30 23.01 10.07
CA ALA A 73 -16.54 23.72 9.79
C ALA A 73 -16.46 25.20 10.21
N GLY A 74 -16.65 26.09 9.24
CA GLY A 74 -16.58 27.54 9.43
C GLY A 74 -15.16 28.09 9.62
N THR A 75 -14.11 27.28 9.39
CA THR A 75 -12.72 27.70 9.54
C THR A 75 -11.98 27.73 8.20
N THR A 76 -10.74 28.23 8.22
CA THR A 76 -9.83 28.20 7.07
C THR A 76 -8.78 27.11 7.27
N ARG A 77 -8.67 26.21 6.28
CA ARG A 77 -7.56 25.25 6.19
C ARG A 77 -6.53 25.79 5.20
N THR A 78 -5.32 26.04 5.69
CA THR A 78 -4.17 26.29 4.83
C THR A 78 -3.63 24.97 4.30
N VAL A 79 -3.48 24.89 2.99
CA VAL A 79 -2.89 23.78 2.24
C VAL A 79 -1.68 24.36 1.53
N CYS A 80 -0.51 23.76 1.69
CA CYS A 80 0.64 24.21 0.94
C CYS A 80 0.93 23.23 -0.22
N LEU A 81 1.30 23.76 -1.39
CA LEU A 81 1.83 22.96 -2.49
C LEU A 81 3.32 23.24 -2.63
N THR A 82 4.08 22.19 -2.94
CA THR A 82 5.52 22.30 -3.12
C THR A 82 5.85 22.68 -4.56
N ASN A 83 6.64 23.73 -4.76
CA ASN A 83 7.20 24.05 -6.06
C ASN A 83 8.42 23.12 -6.33
N PRO A 84 8.39 22.25 -7.36
CA PRO A 84 9.49 21.34 -7.65
C PRO A 84 10.82 22.05 -7.90
N THR A 85 10.83 23.28 -8.43
CA THR A 85 12.08 24.04 -8.68
C THR A 85 12.74 24.55 -7.39
N THR A 86 12.02 24.56 -6.28
CA THR A 86 12.57 24.91 -4.96
C THR A 86 13.15 23.72 -4.22
N ILE A 87 12.97 22.52 -4.78
CA ILE A 87 13.48 21.30 -4.20
C ILE A 87 14.92 21.12 -4.71
N PRO A 88 15.92 20.95 -3.81
CA PRO A 88 17.30 20.73 -4.24
C PRO A 88 17.41 19.54 -5.20
N ASP A 89 18.30 19.63 -6.20
CA ASP A 89 18.54 18.53 -7.14
C ASP A 89 18.81 17.21 -6.39
N GLY A 90 18.03 16.17 -6.71
CA GLY A 90 18.08 14.86 -6.03
C GLY A 90 17.26 14.76 -4.73
N GLN A 91 16.52 15.80 -4.35
CA GLN A 91 15.56 15.79 -3.23
C GLN A 91 14.11 15.98 -3.68
N ASP A 92 13.84 16.15 -4.98
CA ASP A 92 12.49 16.16 -5.53
C ASP A 92 11.79 14.84 -5.18
N PRO A 93 10.74 14.85 -4.33
CA PRO A 93 10.06 13.63 -3.92
C PRO A 93 9.28 12.96 -5.07
N ASP A 94 9.13 13.63 -6.21
CA ASP A 94 8.31 13.21 -7.35
C ASP A 94 9.07 13.07 -8.69
N VAL A 95 10.41 13.23 -8.71
CA VAL A 95 11.25 12.98 -9.91
C VAL A 95 12.22 11.82 -9.65
N PRO A 96 12.29 10.79 -10.52
CA PRO A 96 13.38 9.82 -10.49
C PRO A 96 14.69 10.52 -10.86
N GLY A 97 15.50 10.90 -9.87
CA GLY A 97 16.75 11.58 -10.13
C GLY A 97 17.77 10.70 -10.87
N GLU A 98 18.36 11.22 -11.94
CA GLU A 98 19.65 10.79 -12.52
C GLU A 98 20.85 11.03 -11.58
N SER A 99 20.62 11.01 -10.26
CA SER A 99 21.66 11.20 -9.26
C SER A 99 22.36 9.88 -9.01
N GLY A 100 23.55 9.75 -9.59
CA GLY A 100 24.44 8.63 -9.33
C GLY A 100 24.53 8.28 -7.85
N GLY A 101 24.00 7.10 -7.50
CA GLY A 101 24.43 6.32 -6.34
C GLY A 101 24.16 6.92 -4.95
N LYS A 102 23.11 7.71 -4.75
CA LYS A 102 22.60 7.99 -3.39
C LYS A 102 21.15 7.52 -3.26
N GLU A 103 20.98 6.57 -2.35
CA GLU A 103 19.74 5.88 -2.02
C GLU A 103 18.58 6.86 -1.79
N PHE A 104 17.42 6.53 -2.36
CA PHE A 104 16.15 7.12 -1.99
C PHE A 104 15.95 7.04 -0.47
N ASP A 105 16.13 8.16 0.22
CA ASP A 105 15.73 8.29 1.64
C ASP A 105 14.20 8.44 1.79
N SER A 106 13.43 8.11 0.74
CA SER A 106 11.97 8.30 0.64
C SER A 106 11.14 7.21 1.34
N GLY A 107 11.67 6.52 2.35
CA GLY A 107 10.85 5.64 3.21
C GLY A 107 10.07 4.53 2.51
N GLY A 108 10.42 4.17 1.26
CA GLY A 108 10.00 2.94 0.58
C GLY A 108 8.65 2.90 -0.14
N CYS A 109 7.86 3.98 -0.26
CA CYS A 109 6.46 3.93 -0.76
C CYS A 109 6.26 4.36 -2.25
N PHE A 110 7.16 3.97 -3.16
CA PHE A 110 7.23 4.45 -4.56
C PHE A 110 5.89 4.55 -5.33
N ILE A 111 5.14 3.44 -5.42
CA ILE A 111 3.88 3.38 -6.19
C ILE A 111 2.82 4.30 -5.59
N VAL A 112 2.78 4.43 -4.26
CA VAL A 112 1.79 5.24 -3.57
C VAL A 112 2.08 6.71 -3.82
N SER A 113 3.33 7.14 -3.62
CA SER A 113 3.76 8.50 -3.91
C SER A 113 3.48 8.90 -5.36
N ALA A 114 3.80 8.04 -6.34
CA ALA A 114 3.53 8.32 -7.75
C ALA A 114 2.02 8.40 -8.06
N ALA A 115 1.22 7.51 -7.47
CA ALA A 115 -0.23 7.48 -7.68
C ALA A 115 -0.95 8.68 -7.05
N THR A 116 -0.48 9.17 -5.91
CA THR A 116 -1.03 10.35 -5.22
C THR A 116 -0.45 11.64 -5.77
N GLY A 117 0.75 11.57 -6.35
CA GLY A 117 1.55 12.70 -6.80
C GLY A 117 2.23 13.45 -5.66
N SER A 118 2.37 12.83 -4.49
CA SER A 118 3.03 13.40 -3.31
C SER A 118 3.53 12.31 -2.36
N ALA A 119 4.82 12.37 -2.00
CA ALA A 119 5.42 11.52 -0.96
C ALA A 119 4.98 11.87 0.48
N GLN A 120 4.13 12.89 0.63
CA GLN A 120 3.56 13.35 1.90
C GLN A 120 2.03 13.17 1.96
N SER A 121 1.44 12.52 0.97
CA SER A 121 -0.01 12.33 0.92
C SER A 121 -0.54 11.55 2.14
N GLU A 122 -1.84 11.70 2.41
CA GLU A 122 -2.52 10.99 3.50
C GLU A 122 -2.36 9.46 3.39
N GLU A 123 -2.35 8.92 2.15
CA GLU A 123 -2.11 7.50 1.94
C GLU A 123 -0.69 7.07 2.34
N VAL A 124 0.33 7.86 1.99
CA VAL A 124 1.72 7.58 2.37
C VAL A 124 1.90 7.70 3.89
N ALA A 125 1.36 8.76 4.49
CA ALA A 125 1.42 8.98 5.93
C ALA A 125 0.74 7.84 6.69
N ALA A 126 -0.44 7.39 6.25
CA ALA A 126 -1.15 6.29 6.88
C ALA A 126 -0.40 4.95 6.80
N LEU A 127 0.26 4.66 5.67
CA LEU A 127 1.07 3.44 5.53
C LEU A 127 2.32 3.48 6.42
N ARG A 128 3.00 4.62 6.48
CA ARG A 128 4.16 4.82 7.38
C ARG A 128 3.76 4.66 8.84
N ALA A 129 2.68 5.33 9.26
CA ALA A 129 2.17 5.20 10.63
C ALA A 129 1.79 3.76 10.99
N LEU A 130 1.15 3.02 10.08
CA LEU A 130 0.84 1.61 10.32
C LEU A 130 2.10 0.75 10.45
N ARG A 131 3.08 0.92 9.54
CA ARG A 131 4.36 0.22 9.62
C ARG A 131 5.04 0.47 10.96
N ASP A 132 5.14 1.73 11.36
CA ASP A 132 5.87 2.13 12.57
C ASP A 132 5.19 1.53 13.81
N ARG A 133 3.85 1.58 13.88
CA ARG A 133 3.06 0.92 14.94
C ARG A 133 3.25 -0.59 14.99
N VAL A 134 3.33 -1.26 13.84
CA VAL A 134 3.58 -2.70 13.77
C VAL A 134 5.00 -3.02 14.28
N ALA A 135 5.99 -2.20 13.89
CA ALA A 135 7.38 -2.37 14.30
C ALA A 135 7.57 -2.16 15.82
N GLU A 136 6.89 -1.18 16.41
CA GLU A 136 6.85 -0.95 17.86
C GLU A 136 6.30 -2.15 18.64
N ARG A 137 5.38 -2.92 18.04
CA ARG A 137 4.69 -4.03 18.68
C ARG A 137 5.38 -5.37 18.50
N SER A 138 6.05 -5.59 17.37
CA SER A 138 6.62 -6.89 17.03
C SER A 138 7.84 -6.78 16.13
N ALA A 139 9.01 -7.16 16.64
CA ALA A 139 10.25 -7.21 15.87
C ALA A 139 10.16 -8.20 14.69
N ILE A 140 9.44 -9.32 14.85
CA ILE A 140 9.25 -10.31 13.78
C ILE A 140 8.34 -9.77 12.69
N ALA A 141 7.28 -9.04 13.06
CA ALA A 141 6.43 -8.37 12.08
C ALA A 141 7.18 -7.24 11.36
N ALA A 142 8.06 -6.51 12.07
CA ALA A 142 8.96 -5.53 11.46
C ALA A 142 9.88 -6.19 10.41
N SER A 143 10.53 -7.30 10.77
CA SER A 143 11.36 -8.07 9.82
C SER A 143 10.58 -8.61 8.62
N LEU A 144 9.31 -8.98 8.81
CA LEU A 144 8.44 -9.35 7.69
C LEU A 144 8.19 -8.16 6.76
N ILE A 145 7.92 -6.98 7.32
CA ILE A 145 7.75 -5.77 6.53
C ILE A 145 9.03 -5.43 5.76
N ASP A 146 10.21 -5.53 6.38
CA ASP A 146 11.49 -5.29 5.71
C ASP A 146 11.69 -6.26 4.52
N ALA A 147 11.41 -7.55 4.73
CA ALA A 147 11.51 -8.56 3.67
C ALA A 147 10.50 -8.30 2.52
N ILE A 148 9.30 -7.78 2.82
CA ILE A 148 8.35 -7.34 1.79
C ILE A 148 8.92 -6.15 1.02
N TYR A 149 9.54 -5.18 1.71
CA TYR A 149 10.17 -4.02 1.05
C TYR A 149 11.30 -4.44 0.12
N ASP A 150 12.10 -5.44 0.49
CA ASP A 150 13.17 -5.96 -0.36
C ASP A 150 12.65 -6.55 -1.69
N GLU A 151 11.55 -7.29 -1.66
CA GLU A 151 10.88 -7.74 -2.89
C GLU A 151 10.21 -6.56 -3.62
N TYR A 152 9.58 -5.65 -2.89
CA TYR A 152 8.87 -4.49 -3.44
C TYR A 152 9.79 -3.60 -4.29
N ARG A 153 10.99 -3.29 -3.80
CA ARG A 153 11.98 -2.45 -4.50
C ARG A 153 12.42 -3.02 -5.85
N GLN A 154 12.21 -4.32 -6.11
CA GLN A 154 12.63 -4.95 -7.36
C GLN A 154 11.74 -4.60 -8.57
N PHE A 155 10.54 -4.06 -8.34
CA PHE A 155 9.60 -3.72 -9.42
C PHE A 155 8.98 -2.33 -9.26
N SER A 156 8.86 -1.82 -8.04
CA SER A 156 8.10 -0.61 -7.76
C SER A 156 8.64 0.68 -8.37
N PRO A 157 9.97 0.89 -8.55
CA PRO A 157 10.47 2.12 -9.18
C PRO A 157 10.02 2.24 -10.64
N ALA A 158 10.07 1.16 -11.41
CA ALA A 158 9.66 1.15 -12.82
C ALA A 158 8.14 1.34 -12.98
N VAL A 159 7.34 0.83 -12.04
CA VAL A 159 5.90 1.10 -12.00
C VAL A 159 5.66 2.57 -11.67
N ALA A 160 6.34 3.12 -10.66
CA ALA A 160 6.20 4.51 -10.23
C ALA A 160 6.54 5.49 -11.37
N GLU A 161 7.67 5.31 -12.04
CA GLU A 161 8.07 6.12 -13.21
C GLU A 161 6.98 6.14 -14.29
N ARG A 162 6.35 4.98 -14.55
CA ARG A 162 5.29 4.89 -15.56
C ARG A 162 4.01 5.59 -15.14
N LEU A 163 3.67 5.51 -13.84
CA LEU A 163 2.56 6.27 -13.28
C LEU A 163 2.87 7.77 -13.38
N ASP A 164 4.10 8.19 -13.10
CA ASP A 164 4.46 9.59 -13.13
C ASP A 164 4.28 10.22 -14.52
N ALA A 165 4.55 9.46 -15.57
CA ALA A 165 4.38 9.91 -16.95
C ALA A 165 2.91 10.12 -17.39
N ASP A 166 1.91 9.59 -16.68
CA ASP A 166 0.51 9.58 -17.14
C ASP A 166 -0.50 9.85 -16.00
N LYS A 167 -1.14 11.03 -16.03
CA LYS A 167 -2.15 11.45 -15.04
C LYS A 167 -3.33 10.49 -14.93
N PHE A 168 -3.78 9.89 -16.03
CA PHE A 168 -4.87 8.91 -16.00
C PHE A 168 -4.40 7.59 -15.39
N ALA A 169 -3.14 7.20 -15.64
CA ALA A 169 -2.53 6.06 -14.99
C ALA A 169 -2.43 6.25 -13.47
N ARG A 170 -1.96 7.43 -13.01
CA ARG A 170 -1.90 7.76 -11.57
C ARG A 170 -3.26 7.60 -10.90
N GLN A 171 -4.29 8.26 -11.47
CA GLN A 171 -5.64 8.19 -10.92
C GLN A 171 -6.19 6.76 -10.94
N SER A 172 -5.94 6.02 -12.03
CA SER A 172 -6.35 4.62 -12.13
C SER A 172 -5.67 3.77 -11.07
N ALA A 173 -4.35 3.90 -10.86
CA ALA A 173 -3.63 3.16 -9.82
C ALA A 173 -4.09 3.54 -8.41
N LEU A 174 -4.36 4.82 -8.16
CA LEU A 174 -4.86 5.31 -6.88
C LEU A 174 -6.19 4.65 -6.51
N MET A 175 -7.12 4.60 -7.46
CA MET A 175 -8.47 4.06 -7.25
C MET A 175 -8.52 2.53 -7.33
N ALA A 176 -7.76 1.95 -8.26
CA ALA A 176 -7.78 0.52 -8.54
C ALA A 176 -6.96 -0.30 -7.55
N ALA A 177 -5.88 0.28 -6.98
CA ALA A 177 -4.89 -0.45 -6.20
C ALA A 177 -4.59 0.20 -4.85
N VAL A 178 -4.15 1.45 -4.82
CA VAL A 178 -3.62 2.09 -3.59
C VAL A 178 -4.70 2.21 -2.51
N ARG A 179 -5.87 2.76 -2.83
CA ARG A 179 -6.96 2.95 -1.85
C ARG A 179 -7.56 1.62 -1.36
N PRO A 180 -7.85 0.63 -2.23
CA PRO A 180 -8.24 -0.71 -1.78
C PRO A 180 -7.22 -1.32 -0.81
N LEU A 181 -5.93 -1.28 -1.17
CA LEU A 181 -4.86 -1.82 -0.32
C LEU A 181 -4.74 -1.08 1.02
N LEU A 182 -4.78 0.25 1.01
CA LEU A 182 -4.75 1.03 2.24
C LEU A 182 -5.93 0.68 3.15
N ALA A 183 -7.13 0.54 2.61
CA ALA A 183 -8.31 0.18 3.39
C ALA A 183 -8.19 -1.25 3.96
N TRP A 184 -7.64 -2.18 3.18
CA TRP A 184 -7.32 -3.53 3.66
C TRP A 184 -6.33 -3.49 4.83
N TYR A 185 -5.23 -2.76 4.70
CA TYR A 185 -4.23 -2.66 5.74
C TYR A 185 -4.73 -1.91 6.98
N ARG A 186 -5.64 -0.94 6.84
CA ARG A 186 -6.31 -0.32 7.99
C ARG A 186 -7.16 -1.31 8.77
N LEU A 187 -7.92 -2.16 8.07
CA LEU A 187 -8.68 -3.24 8.72
C LEU A 187 -7.73 -4.27 9.36
N ALA A 188 -6.64 -4.63 8.69
CA ALA A 188 -5.63 -5.52 9.25
C ALA A 188 -4.98 -4.92 10.51
N GLY A 189 -4.63 -3.63 10.48
CA GLY A 189 -4.09 -2.89 11.62
C GLY A 189 -5.09 -2.85 12.78
N TYR A 190 -6.36 -2.58 12.52
CA TYR A 190 -7.42 -2.63 13.54
C TYR A 190 -7.51 -4.03 14.17
N LEU A 191 -7.56 -5.08 13.33
CA LEU A 191 -7.67 -6.46 13.80
C LEU A 191 -6.41 -6.95 14.51
N ALA A 192 -5.23 -6.41 14.21
CA ALA A 192 -3.99 -6.80 14.87
C ALA A 192 -3.72 -5.97 16.14
N LEU A 193 -4.11 -4.70 16.17
CA LEU A 193 -3.62 -3.73 17.15
C LEU A 193 -4.70 -3.09 18.06
N ASP A 194 -5.97 -2.97 17.61
CA ASP A 194 -6.95 -2.04 18.19
C ASP A 194 -8.36 -2.65 18.46
N ARG A 195 -8.46 -3.95 18.72
CA ARG A 195 -9.71 -4.75 18.72
C ARG A 195 -10.87 -4.33 19.63
N ASP A 196 -10.69 -3.34 20.50
CA ASP A 196 -11.63 -3.06 21.59
C ASP A 196 -12.69 -2.01 21.24
N ASN A 197 -12.79 -1.58 19.97
CA ASN A 197 -13.67 -0.49 19.56
C ASN A 197 -14.60 -0.87 18.39
N GLU A 198 -15.83 -1.29 18.69
CA GLU A 198 -16.82 -1.73 17.68
C GLU A 198 -17.17 -0.62 16.68
N ARG A 199 -17.16 0.64 17.10
CA ARG A 199 -17.42 1.77 16.20
C ARG A 199 -16.29 1.91 15.18
N ALA A 200 -15.04 1.87 15.65
CA ALA A 200 -13.88 1.90 14.76
C ALA A 200 -13.88 0.70 13.79
N LEU A 201 -14.32 -0.49 14.22
CA LEU A 201 -14.48 -1.65 13.32
C LEU A 201 -15.46 -1.33 12.18
N LYS A 202 -16.63 -0.80 12.50
CA LYS A 202 -17.64 -0.44 11.48
C LYS A 202 -17.11 0.60 10.50
N GLU A 203 -16.37 1.58 11.00
CA GLU A 203 -15.74 2.64 10.20
C GLU A 203 -14.69 2.05 9.23
N VAL A 204 -13.78 1.18 9.68
CA VAL A 204 -12.77 0.57 8.79
C VAL A 204 -13.38 -0.43 7.80
N GLN A 205 -14.43 -1.18 8.18
CA GLN A 205 -15.15 -2.05 7.24
C GLN A 205 -15.87 -1.24 6.16
N GLN A 206 -16.46 -0.11 6.53
CA GLN A 206 -17.10 0.79 5.58
C GLN A 206 -16.08 1.40 4.62
N ALA A 207 -14.94 1.86 5.13
CA ALA A 207 -13.85 2.38 4.30
C ALA A 207 -13.36 1.34 3.27
N LEU A 208 -13.27 0.05 3.63
CA LEU A 208 -12.91 -1.01 2.68
C LEU A 208 -13.96 -1.19 1.58
N ARG A 209 -15.25 -1.13 1.91
CA ARG A 209 -16.33 -1.18 0.90
C ARG A 209 -16.28 0.02 -0.04
N ASP A 210 -16.05 1.20 0.50
CA ASP A 210 -16.03 2.45 -0.28
C ASP A 210 -14.76 2.57 -1.15
N ALA A 211 -13.66 1.91 -0.75
CA ALA A 211 -12.42 1.89 -1.52
C ALA A 211 -12.53 1.17 -2.87
N CYS A 212 -13.54 0.31 -3.05
CA CYS A 212 -13.80 -0.44 -4.28
C CYS A 212 -15.11 0.04 -4.95
N PRO A 213 -15.08 1.16 -5.69
CA PRO A 213 -16.30 1.78 -6.20
C PRO A 213 -17.02 0.90 -7.24
N ARG A 214 -18.35 0.85 -7.13
CA ARG A 214 -19.21 0.02 -8.00
C ARG A 214 -19.08 0.32 -9.50
N TRP A 215 -18.81 1.57 -9.87
CA TRP A 215 -18.69 1.99 -11.26
C TRP A 215 -17.42 1.45 -11.94
N LEU A 216 -16.42 0.95 -11.19
CA LEU A 216 -15.28 0.22 -11.73
C LEU A 216 -15.58 -1.26 -12.01
N SER A 217 -16.82 -1.73 -11.76
CA SER A 217 -17.22 -3.14 -11.87
C SER A 217 -16.33 -4.07 -11.02
N PRO A 218 -16.65 -4.25 -9.72
CA PRO A 218 -15.81 -5.02 -8.81
C PRO A 218 -15.45 -6.43 -9.29
N LEU A 219 -16.40 -7.13 -9.91
CA LEU A 219 -16.15 -8.46 -10.49
C LEU A 219 -15.11 -8.41 -11.62
N SER A 220 -15.21 -7.44 -12.53
CA SER A 220 -14.25 -7.27 -13.63
C SER A 220 -12.86 -6.93 -13.11
N MET A 221 -12.78 -6.09 -12.07
CA MET A 221 -11.52 -5.74 -11.41
C MET A 221 -10.88 -6.96 -10.75
N ALA A 222 -11.65 -7.73 -9.97
CA ALA A 222 -11.19 -8.95 -9.34
C ALA A 222 -10.60 -9.93 -10.37
N GLN A 223 -11.32 -10.16 -11.49
CA GLN A 223 -10.86 -11.04 -12.57
C GLN A 223 -9.55 -10.54 -13.21
N ARG A 224 -9.43 -9.23 -13.47
CA ARG A 224 -8.19 -8.66 -14.04
C ARG A 224 -7.00 -8.82 -13.11
N ILE A 225 -7.19 -8.59 -11.80
CA ILE A 225 -6.12 -8.74 -10.81
C ILE A 225 -5.75 -10.21 -10.65
N ALA A 226 -6.73 -11.11 -10.64
CA ALA A 226 -6.49 -12.56 -10.61
C ALA A 226 -5.68 -13.02 -11.83
N ALA A 227 -5.97 -12.52 -13.03
CA ALA A 227 -5.21 -12.81 -14.24
C ALA A 227 -3.75 -12.32 -14.12
N LEU A 228 -3.53 -11.09 -13.64
CA LEU A 228 -2.17 -10.55 -13.41
C LEU A 228 -1.39 -11.38 -12.39
N ARG A 229 -2.03 -11.81 -11.29
CA ARG A 229 -1.43 -12.69 -10.28
C ARG A 229 -1.05 -14.05 -10.83
N ARG A 230 -1.87 -14.60 -11.73
CA ARG A 230 -1.58 -15.85 -12.46
C ARG A 230 -0.57 -15.65 -13.57
N ARG A 231 -0.15 -14.40 -13.84
CA ARG A 231 0.75 -13.99 -14.93
C ARG A 231 0.18 -14.36 -16.31
N GLU A 232 -1.14 -14.28 -16.44
CA GLU A 232 -1.84 -14.51 -17.69
C GLU A 232 -1.62 -13.32 -18.66
N PRO A 233 -1.62 -13.55 -19.98
CA PRO A 233 -1.52 -12.47 -20.95
C PRO A 233 -2.65 -11.44 -20.77
N VAL A 234 -2.29 -10.16 -20.78
CA VAL A 234 -3.29 -9.08 -20.75
C VAL A 234 -3.92 -8.96 -22.13
N ALA A 235 -5.25 -9.00 -22.19
CA ALA A 235 -6.01 -8.90 -23.43
C ALA A 235 -5.68 -7.62 -24.23
N ASP A 236 -5.67 -7.72 -25.56
CA ASP A 236 -5.31 -6.61 -26.46
C ASP A 236 -6.22 -5.38 -26.32
N ASN A 237 -7.48 -5.60 -25.91
CA ASN A 237 -8.46 -4.55 -25.66
C ASN A 237 -8.34 -3.91 -24.26
N ALA A 238 -7.38 -4.33 -23.44
CA ALA A 238 -7.15 -3.73 -22.14
C ALA A 238 -6.61 -2.29 -22.28
N PRO A 239 -6.87 -1.42 -21.28
CA PRO A 239 -6.31 -0.07 -21.24
C PRO A 239 -4.80 -0.10 -21.49
N ARG A 240 -4.31 0.85 -22.31
CA ARG A 240 -2.90 0.94 -22.69
C ARG A 240 -1.98 0.90 -21.46
N THR A 241 -2.30 1.68 -20.44
CA THR A 241 -1.58 1.70 -19.17
C THR A 241 -1.45 0.32 -18.54
N LEU A 242 -2.53 -0.48 -18.54
CA LEU A 242 -2.49 -1.83 -17.98
C LEU A 242 -1.57 -2.74 -18.78
N ARG A 243 -1.61 -2.66 -20.11
CA ARG A 243 -0.70 -3.43 -20.98
C ARG A 243 0.77 -3.05 -20.77
N GLU A 244 1.04 -1.77 -20.58
CA GLU A 244 2.41 -1.26 -20.32
C GLU A 244 2.92 -1.65 -18.94
N LEU A 245 2.06 -1.68 -17.92
CA LEU A 245 2.43 -2.10 -16.56
C LEU A 245 2.50 -3.62 -16.40
N ALA A 246 1.83 -4.40 -17.26
CA ALA A 246 1.70 -5.85 -17.13
C ALA A 246 3.03 -6.60 -16.91
N PRO A 247 4.14 -6.32 -17.64
CA PRO A 247 5.40 -7.01 -17.41
C PRO A 247 5.95 -6.80 -15.99
N HIS A 248 5.81 -5.59 -15.44
CA HIS A 248 6.24 -5.26 -14.08
C HIS A 248 5.33 -5.92 -13.04
N LEU A 249 4.02 -5.98 -13.31
CA LEU A 249 3.06 -6.66 -12.44
C LEU A 249 3.22 -8.19 -12.48
N HIS A 250 3.62 -8.77 -13.60
CA HIS A 250 3.97 -10.19 -13.69
C HIS A 250 5.24 -10.51 -12.91
N ARG A 251 6.23 -9.60 -12.92
CA ARG A 251 7.40 -9.70 -12.04
C ARG A 251 6.96 -9.64 -10.58
N ALA A 252 6.13 -8.68 -10.20
CA ALA A 252 5.57 -8.58 -8.84
C ALA A 252 4.84 -9.87 -8.43
N ALA A 253 4.06 -10.48 -9.32
CA ALA A 253 3.37 -11.74 -9.06
C ALA A 253 4.30 -12.95 -8.87
N SER A 254 5.52 -12.90 -9.40
CA SER A 254 6.53 -13.94 -9.18
C SER A 254 7.25 -13.84 -7.83
N LEU A 255 7.15 -12.69 -7.16
CA LEU A 255 7.77 -12.39 -5.88
C LEU A 255 6.78 -12.78 -4.76
N PRO A 256 7.06 -13.81 -3.94
CA PRO A 256 5.98 -14.41 -3.14
C PRO A 256 5.55 -13.54 -1.94
N LEU A 257 6.43 -12.74 -1.34
CA LEU A 257 6.05 -11.79 -0.29
C LEU A 257 5.25 -10.63 -0.88
N VAL A 258 5.60 -10.13 -2.06
CA VAL A 258 4.80 -9.11 -2.78
C VAL A 258 3.44 -9.67 -3.21
N ASN A 259 3.38 -10.89 -3.72
CA ASN A 259 2.12 -11.52 -4.09
C ASN A 259 1.22 -11.71 -2.86
N TRP A 260 1.76 -12.18 -1.73
CA TRP A 260 1.01 -12.30 -0.48
C TRP A 260 0.63 -10.93 0.11
N ALA A 261 1.55 -9.97 0.16
CA ALA A 261 1.32 -8.70 0.86
C ALA A 261 0.48 -7.73 0.05
N MET A 262 0.60 -7.72 -1.29
CA MET A 262 -0.03 -6.72 -2.14
C MET A 262 -1.07 -7.34 -3.07
N LEU A 263 -0.68 -8.27 -3.95
CA LEU A 263 -1.60 -8.66 -5.02
C LEU A 263 -2.77 -9.49 -4.51
N GLU A 264 -2.54 -10.36 -3.52
CA GLU A 264 -3.60 -11.15 -2.89
C GLU A 264 -4.63 -10.29 -2.15
N PRO A 265 -4.24 -9.42 -1.20
CA PRO A 265 -5.15 -8.43 -0.61
C PRO A 265 -5.89 -7.62 -1.65
N LEU A 266 -5.19 -7.16 -2.69
CA LEU A 266 -5.80 -6.36 -3.73
C LEU A 266 -6.91 -7.14 -4.45
N GLU A 267 -6.67 -8.38 -4.89
CA GLU A 267 -7.72 -9.22 -5.47
C GLU A 267 -8.89 -9.40 -4.49
N ARG A 268 -8.59 -9.73 -3.23
CA ARG A 268 -9.62 -9.98 -2.21
C ARG A 268 -10.47 -8.75 -1.91
N CYS A 269 -9.91 -7.54 -1.93
CA CYS A 269 -10.69 -6.31 -1.79
C CYS A 269 -11.81 -6.24 -2.84
N TRP A 270 -11.46 -6.51 -4.09
CA TRP A 270 -12.41 -6.47 -5.20
C TRP A 270 -13.42 -7.63 -5.17
N VAL A 271 -13.00 -8.83 -4.74
CA VAL A 271 -13.91 -9.97 -4.51
C VAL A 271 -14.90 -9.66 -3.38
N ILE A 272 -14.44 -9.13 -2.24
CA ILE A 272 -15.31 -8.70 -1.13
C ILE A 272 -16.33 -7.69 -1.64
N ALA A 273 -15.92 -6.71 -2.45
CA ALA A 273 -16.83 -5.72 -3.01
C ALA A 273 -17.83 -6.31 -4.03
N ALA A 274 -17.44 -7.35 -4.76
CA ALA A 274 -18.29 -8.03 -5.74
C ALA A 274 -19.31 -8.97 -5.08
N GLU A 275 -18.87 -9.77 -4.11
CA GLU A 275 -19.63 -10.89 -3.53
C GLU A 275 -20.14 -10.59 -2.11
N GLN A 276 -19.82 -9.41 -1.55
CA GLN A 276 -20.20 -8.99 -0.19
C GLN A 276 -19.73 -9.97 0.90
N LEU A 277 -18.52 -10.50 0.73
CA LEU A 277 -17.91 -11.42 1.70
C LEU A 277 -17.63 -10.72 3.04
N ASP A 278 -17.51 -11.51 4.10
CA ASP A 278 -17.12 -11.03 5.43
C ASP A 278 -15.65 -10.57 5.42
N SER A 279 -15.45 -9.25 5.40
CA SER A 279 -14.12 -8.64 5.35
C SER A 279 -13.26 -8.96 6.57
N VAL A 280 -13.84 -9.13 7.76
CA VAL A 280 -13.08 -9.46 8.98
C VAL A 280 -12.52 -10.86 8.86
N ARG A 281 -13.34 -11.80 8.39
CA ARG A 281 -12.92 -13.19 8.16
C ARG A 281 -11.82 -13.26 7.09
N GLU A 282 -11.99 -12.56 5.97
CA GLU A 282 -11.03 -12.59 4.86
C GLU A 282 -9.68 -11.98 5.24
N VAL A 283 -9.67 -10.83 5.94
CA VAL A 283 -8.44 -10.21 6.44
C VAL A 283 -7.80 -11.04 7.54
N GLY A 284 -8.59 -11.58 8.47
CA GLY A 284 -8.10 -12.47 9.54
C GLY A 284 -7.40 -13.71 8.99
N ARG A 285 -7.97 -14.35 7.97
CA ARG A 285 -7.36 -15.49 7.28
C ARG A 285 -6.04 -15.10 6.59
N TRP A 286 -6.01 -13.99 5.87
CA TRP A 286 -4.79 -13.52 5.20
C TRP A 286 -3.66 -13.22 6.20
N LEU A 287 -4.00 -12.60 7.33
CA LEU A 287 -3.11 -12.38 8.46
C LEU A 287 -2.58 -13.74 8.98
N GLY A 288 -3.45 -14.73 9.22
CA GLY A 288 -3.06 -16.07 9.68
C GLY A 288 -2.19 -16.85 8.68
N ASP A 289 -2.34 -16.56 7.39
CA ASP A 289 -1.54 -17.15 6.32
C ASP A 289 -0.18 -16.43 6.10
N ALA A 290 0.20 -15.45 6.96
CA ALA A 290 1.45 -14.72 6.84
C ALA A 290 2.69 -15.63 6.69
N PRO A 291 3.59 -15.37 5.72
CA PRO A 291 4.73 -16.23 5.37
C PRO A 291 5.96 -16.00 6.27
N VAL A 292 5.76 -15.93 7.58
CA VAL A 292 6.83 -15.64 8.56
C VAL A 292 7.96 -16.67 8.55
N GLU A 293 7.69 -17.90 8.08
CA GLU A 293 8.68 -18.97 7.92
C GLU A 293 9.77 -18.66 6.89
N ARG A 294 9.56 -17.65 6.05
CA ARG A 294 10.52 -17.19 5.06
C ARG A 294 11.56 -16.23 5.65
N LEU A 295 11.39 -15.81 6.90
CA LEU A 295 12.33 -14.94 7.59
C LEU A 295 13.53 -15.76 8.08
N CYS A 296 14.74 -15.33 7.69
CA CYS A 296 15.99 -16.03 7.98
C CYS A 296 16.40 -15.99 9.47
N ALA A 297 15.71 -15.20 10.29
CA ALA A 297 16.12 -14.87 11.66
C ALA A 297 15.31 -15.56 12.77
N LEU A 298 14.45 -16.54 12.46
CA LEU A 298 13.72 -17.26 13.51
C LEU A 298 14.71 -18.06 14.39
N PRO A 299 14.82 -17.78 15.70
CA PRO A 299 15.76 -18.49 16.58
C PRO A 299 15.44 -19.99 16.61
N VAL A 300 16.44 -20.81 16.29
CA VAL A 300 16.32 -22.28 16.36
C VAL A 300 16.25 -22.68 17.83
N GLY A 301 15.10 -23.21 18.26
CA GLY A 301 14.92 -23.77 19.62
C GLY A 301 13.65 -23.33 20.34
N ASP A 302 12.97 -22.27 19.88
CA ASP A 302 11.83 -21.70 20.62
C ASP A 302 10.67 -21.25 19.71
N ALA A 303 10.51 -21.92 18.57
CA ALA A 303 9.54 -21.59 17.52
C ALA A 303 8.08 -21.61 18.00
N ALA A 304 7.77 -22.42 19.02
CA ALA A 304 6.44 -22.46 19.64
C ALA A 304 6.15 -21.23 20.49
N ALA A 305 7.09 -20.83 21.37
CA ALA A 305 6.94 -19.62 22.18
C ALA A 305 6.91 -18.35 21.32
N HIS A 306 7.77 -18.28 20.29
CA HIS A 306 7.74 -17.19 19.32
C HIS A 306 6.49 -17.21 18.46
N GLY A 307 6.04 -18.40 18.01
CA GLY A 307 4.79 -18.55 17.28
C GLY A 307 3.59 -18.08 18.09
N GLN A 308 3.57 -18.39 19.38
CA GLN A 308 2.53 -17.94 20.30
C GLN A 308 2.63 -16.43 20.60
N ALA A 309 3.84 -15.87 20.70
CA ALA A 309 4.05 -14.43 20.80
C ALA A 309 3.55 -13.69 19.55
N ILE A 310 3.94 -14.11 18.35
CA ILE A 310 3.44 -13.56 17.07
C ILE A 310 1.92 -13.70 16.99
N ALA A 311 1.40 -14.89 17.35
CA ALA A 311 -0.02 -15.18 17.31
C ALA A 311 -0.84 -14.32 18.28
N SER A 312 -0.27 -14.02 19.44
CA SER A 312 -0.84 -13.11 20.43
C SER A 312 -0.74 -11.64 20.01
N LEU A 313 0.31 -11.26 19.27
CA LEU A 313 0.56 -9.90 18.79
C LEU A 313 -0.30 -9.51 17.59
N LEU A 314 -0.68 -10.47 16.75
CA LEU A 314 -1.53 -10.26 15.57
C LEU A 314 -2.99 -10.66 15.84
N ALA A 315 -3.29 -10.99 17.10
CA ALA A 315 -4.59 -11.37 17.61
C ALA A 315 -5.31 -12.42 16.75
N PHE A 316 -4.63 -13.38 16.12
CA PHE A 316 -5.33 -14.28 15.20
C PHE A 316 -6.50 -15.03 15.87
N SER A 317 -7.46 -15.50 15.07
CA SER A 317 -8.46 -16.44 15.60
C SER A 317 -7.74 -17.67 16.16
N ALA A 318 -8.29 -18.35 17.17
CA ALA A 318 -7.62 -19.50 17.80
C ALA A 318 -7.15 -20.54 16.76
N GLY A 319 -7.94 -20.80 15.71
CA GLY A 319 -7.56 -21.70 14.63
C GLY A 319 -6.41 -21.20 13.75
N ASP A 320 -6.34 -19.89 13.51
CA ASP A 320 -5.24 -19.26 12.76
C ASP A 320 -3.94 -19.23 13.59
N GLN A 321 -4.05 -19.06 14.91
CA GLN A 321 -2.91 -19.17 15.85
C GLN A 321 -2.30 -20.58 15.81
N GLU A 322 -3.11 -21.62 15.92
CA GLU A 322 -2.67 -23.02 15.85
C GLU A 322 -1.99 -23.33 14.51
N ARG A 323 -2.57 -22.89 13.40
CA ARG A 323 -2.01 -23.07 12.06
C ARG A 323 -0.63 -22.41 11.93
N LEU A 324 -0.48 -21.18 12.44
CA LEU A 324 0.80 -20.48 12.40
C LEU A 324 1.88 -21.23 13.20
N VAL A 325 1.55 -21.64 14.42
CA VAL A 325 2.48 -22.39 15.29
C VAL A 325 2.92 -23.69 14.61
N GLN A 326 2.00 -24.44 13.99
CA GLN A 326 2.31 -25.66 13.25
C GLN A 326 3.25 -25.42 12.07
N ARG A 327 3.04 -24.34 11.29
CA ARG A 327 3.92 -23.97 10.16
C ARG A 327 5.33 -23.64 10.61
N LEU A 328 5.47 -22.88 11.70
CA LEU A 328 6.76 -22.52 12.28
C LEU A 328 7.51 -23.75 12.82
N GLN A 329 6.81 -24.66 13.50
CA GLN A 329 7.37 -25.93 13.97
C GLN A 329 7.85 -26.81 12.81
N ALA A 330 7.06 -26.93 11.74
CA ALA A 330 7.43 -27.69 10.56
C ALA A 330 8.70 -27.14 9.89
N ARG A 331 8.85 -25.81 9.83
CA ARG A 331 10.06 -25.17 9.30
C ARG A 331 11.29 -25.42 10.18
N ALA A 332 11.14 -25.30 11.49
CA ALA A 332 12.22 -25.59 12.43
C ALA A 332 12.69 -27.05 12.32
N ALA A 333 11.78 -28.01 12.18
CA ALA A 333 12.11 -29.42 11.97
C ALA A 333 12.89 -29.67 10.67
N GLN A 334 12.54 -28.96 9.58
CA GLN A 334 13.29 -29.04 8.31
C GLN A 334 14.71 -28.46 8.42
N ALA A 335 14.91 -27.42 9.24
CA ALA A 335 16.23 -26.83 9.45
C ALA A 335 17.17 -27.71 10.30
N ILE A 336 16.62 -28.56 11.16
CA ILE A 336 17.37 -29.48 12.04
C ILE A 336 17.75 -30.77 11.32
N THR A 337 17.06 -31.12 10.22
CA THR A 337 17.36 -32.34 9.46
C THR A 337 18.58 -32.09 8.55
N PRO A 338 19.74 -32.75 8.77
CA PRO A 338 20.89 -32.56 7.91
C PRO A 338 20.57 -33.06 6.50
N ALA A 339 20.98 -32.31 5.48
CA ALA A 339 20.95 -32.81 4.11
C ALA A 339 21.67 -34.17 4.05
N PRO A 340 21.13 -35.18 3.36
CA PRO A 340 21.81 -36.46 3.23
C PRO A 340 23.18 -36.21 2.60
N LEU A 341 24.25 -36.63 3.28
CA LEU A 341 25.59 -36.61 2.71
C LEU A 341 25.56 -37.32 1.35
N PRO A 342 26.14 -36.74 0.29
CA PRO A 342 26.20 -37.40 -1.00
C PRO A 342 26.87 -38.76 -0.80
N ARG A 343 26.16 -39.84 -1.19
CA ARG A 343 26.69 -41.21 -1.11
C ARG A 343 28.02 -41.25 -1.86
N ALA A 344 29.10 -41.54 -1.13
CA ALA A 344 30.39 -41.87 -1.73
C ALA A 344 30.17 -43.02 -2.71
N GLN A 345 30.46 -42.78 -3.99
CA GLN A 345 30.45 -43.83 -4.99
C GLN A 345 31.56 -44.83 -4.65
N PRO A 346 31.28 -46.14 -4.55
CA PRO A 346 32.31 -47.13 -4.35
C PRO A 346 33.15 -47.29 -5.63
N GLY A 347 34.46 -47.17 -5.44
CA GLY A 347 35.59 -47.49 -6.32
C GLY A 347 35.32 -47.89 -7.78
N LYS A 348 35.84 -47.09 -8.71
CA LYS A 348 36.40 -47.61 -9.96
C LYS A 348 37.90 -47.81 -9.79
N SER A 349 38.27 -49.04 -9.43
CA SER A 349 39.59 -49.59 -9.69
C SER A 349 39.70 -49.96 -11.18
N GLY A 350 40.84 -49.63 -11.79
CA GLY A 350 41.35 -50.31 -12.98
C GLY A 350 41.00 -49.69 -14.34
N CYS A 351 41.96 -48.99 -14.94
CA CYS A 351 42.62 -49.46 -16.16
C CYS A 351 43.80 -48.52 -16.49
N GLY A 352 45.01 -49.08 -16.45
CA GLY A 352 46.19 -48.50 -17.05
C GLY A 352 46.57 -49.24 -18.33
N CYS A 353 47.39 -48.56 -19.14
CA CYS A 353 48.15 -49.02 -20.31
C CYS A 353 47.37 -49.18 -21.63
N SER A 354 47.50 -48.19 -22.52
CA SER A 354 48.50 -48.21 -23.61
C SER A 354 48.76 -46.80 -24.10
#